data_AF-A0A0K1K0K5-F1
#
_entry.id   AF-A0A0K1K0K5-F1
#
_cell.length_a   1.000
_cell.length_b   1.000
_cell.length_c   1.000
_cell.angle_alpha   90.00
_cell.angle_beta   90.00
_cell.angle_gamma   90.00
#
_symmetry.space_group_name_H-M   'P 1'
#
loop_
_entity.id
_entity.type
_entity.pdbx_description
1 polymer ?
#
loop_
_entity_poly.entity_id
_entity_poly.type
_entity_poly.pdbx_seq_one_letter_code
_entity_poly.pdbx_strand_id
1 'polypeptide(L)'
;MNFKAIAVAAALLASAGAHADNYVVDLTGGPTNWTGGFTATHGAGNFTDTFTFTNFSGKGLAAGFAANYAYKGHDINFTSATLNGITLDLTNTGKESAVRFEDLAVNGPLTLIVSGVSIGSASYSGTLDLVAAPVPEPTTYGMMLGGMGLLAFVARRRKQG
;
A
#
# COMPACT_ATOMS: atom_id res chain seq x y z
N MET A 1 31.64 -41.34 16.34
CA MET A 1 31.05 -40.34 15.42
C MET A 1 30.26 -39.34 16.25
N ASN A 2 30.62 -38.07 16.19
CA ASN A 2 30.07 -37.03 17.08
C ASN A 2 28.67 -36.60 16.61
N PHE A 3 27.61 -37.11 17.26
CA PHE A 3 26.21 -36.77 16.97
C PHE A 3 25.91 -35.27 17.00
N LYS A 4 26.73 -34.48 17.73
CA LYS A 4 26.61 -33.02 17.80
C LYS A 4 26.88 -32.32 16.45
N ALA A 5 27.74 -32.88 15.59
CA ALA A 5 28.06 -32.30 14.29
C ALA A 5 26.93 -32.50 13.26
N ILE A 6 26.18 -33.60 13.37
CA ILE A 6 25.06 -33.92 12.47
C ILE A 6 23.84 -33.03 12.78
N ALA A 7 23.57 -32.75 14.07
CA ALA A 7 22.48 -31.88 14.47
C ALA A 7 22.67 -30.42 14.02
N VAL A 8 23.91 -29.92 14.01
CA VAL A 8 24.22 -28.56 13.52
C VAL A 8 24.11 -28.48 11.99
N ALA A 9 24.54 -29.51 11.26
CA ALA A 9 24.39 -29.56 9.80
C ALA A 9 22.93 -29.62 9.34
N ALA A 10 22.04 -30.30 10.09
CA ALA A 10 20.61 -30.32 9.82
C ALA A 10 19.92 -28.97 10.10
N ALA A 11 20.40 -28.21 11.09
CA ALA A 11 19.87 -26.89 11.41
C ALA A 11 20.24 -25.80 10.37
N LEU A 12 21.37 -25.94 9.66
CA LEU A 12 21.75 -25.02 8.57
C LEU A 12 20.97 -25.29 7.25
N LEU A 13 20.37 -26.46 7.07
CA LEU A 13 19.59 -26.78 5.87
C LEU A 13 18.12 -26.29 5.95
N ALA A 14 17.69 -25.80 7.11
CA ALA A 14 16.32 -25.32 7.32
C ALA A 14 16.14 -23.81 7.08
N SER A 15 17.20 -23.06 6.76
CA SER A 15 17.11 -21.63 6.42
C SER A 15 16.89 -21.42 4.92
N ALA A 16 15.89 -22.08 4.32
CA ALA A 16 15.34 -21.59 3.06
C ALA A 16 14.76 -20.20 3.35
N GLY A 17 15.57 -19.17 3.09
CA GLY A 17 15.24 -17.80 3.42
C GLY A 17 13.94 -17.40 2.74
N ALA A 18 13.01 -16.80 3.49
CA ALA A 18 11.90 -16.11 2.87
C ALA A 18 12.48 -15.03 1.93
N HIS A 19 12.05 -15.04 0.68
CA HIS A 19 12.45 -14.03 -0.29
C HIS A 19 11.76 -12.71 0.08
N ALA A 20 12.50 -11.61 0.15
CA ALA A 20 11.92 -10.32 0.48
C ALA A 20 12.42 -9.25 -0.49
N ASP A 21 11.51 -8.76 -1.34
CA ASP A 21 11.81 -7.73 -2.32
C ASP A 21 11.14 -6.41 -1.95
N ASN A 22 11.83 -5.31 -2.26
CA ASN A 22 11.33 -3.95 -2.05
C ASN A 22 11.14 -3.26 -3.40
N TYR A 23 9.95 -2.71 -3.60
CA TYR A 23 9.54 -2.04 -4.82
C TYR A 23 9.17 -0.60 -4.52
N VAL A 24 9.51 0.32 -5.42
CA VAL A 24 9.03 1.71 -5.41
C VAL A 24 8.07 1.88 -6.56
N VAL A 25 6.87 2.39 -6.27
CA VAL A 25 5.80 2.59 -7.24
C VAL A 25 5.42 4.06 -7.25
N ASP A 26 5.77 4.75 -8.32
CA ASP A 26 5.37 6.15 -8.51
C ASP A 26 3.88 6.21 -8.83
N LEU A 27 3.08 6.76 -7.91
CA LEU A 27 1.69 7.09 -8.22
C LEU A 27 1.67 8.25 -9.23
N THR A 28 0.74 8.14 -10.17
CA THR A 28 0.48 9.14 -11.20
C THR A 28 -0.91 9.72 -11.02
N GLY A 29 -1.08 11.00 -11.39
CA GLY A 29 -2.34 11.74 -11.22
C GLY A 29 -2.14 13.06 -10.46
N GLY A 30 -3.10 13.38 -9.60
CA GLY A 30 -3.11 14.56 -8.74
C GLY A 30 -3.95 15.74 -9.26
N PRO A 31 -4.41 16.64 -8.36
CA PRO A 31 -4.25 16.57 -6.90
C PRO A 31 -5.25 15.61 -6.22
N THR A 32 -6.37 15.29 -6.89
CA THR A 32 -7.49 14.55 -6.27
C THR A 32 -7.41 13.05 -6.48
N ASN A 33 -7.09 12.59 -7.68
CA ASN A 33 -7.09 11.16 -8.02
C ASN A 33 -5.67 10.70 -8.34
N TRP A 34 -5.27 9.58 -7.77
CA TRP A 34 -3.95 8.98 -7.90
C TRP A 34 -4.09 7.51 -8.25
N THR A 35 -3.19 6.99 -9.08
CA THR A 35 -3.18 5.58 -9.49
C THR A 35 -1.77 5.07 -9.76
N GLY A 36 -1.55 3.78 -9.51
CA GLY A 36 -0.31 3.09 -9.87
C GLY A 36 -0.50 1.59 -9.98
N GLY A 37 0.23 0.97 -10.90
CA GLY A 37 0.29 -0.47 -11.07
C GLY A 37 1.62 -1.04 -10.57
N PHE A 38 1.60 -2.28 -10.11
CA PHE A 38 2.80 -2.99 -9.66
C PHE A 38 2.77 -4.48 -10.05
N THR A 39 3.94 -5.09 -10.08
CA THR A 39 4.14 -6.51 -10.36
C THR A 39 5.33 -7.04 -9.56
N ALA A 40 5.26 -8.31 -9.17
CA ALA A 40 6.36 -9.03 -8.54
C ALA A 40 6.42 -10.46 -9.05
N THR A 41 7.63 -11.01 -9.09
CA THR A 41 7.92 -12.37 -9.54
C THR A 41 8.70 -13.11 -8.46
N HIS A 42 8.38 -14.38 -8.24
CA HIS A 42 8.98 -15.20 -7.19
C HIS A 42 9.39 -16.57 -7.70
N GLY A 43 10.48 -17.10 -7.14
CA GLY A 43 10.79 -18.53 -7.18
C GLY A 43 9.90 -19.31 -6.21
N ALA A 44 10.10 -20.62 -6.14
CA ALA A 44 9.33 -21.45 -5.19
C ALA A 44 9.78 -21.17 -3.75
N GLY A 45 8.82 -20.99 -2.85
CA GLY A 45 9.09 -20.74 -1.43
C GLY A 45 8.26 -19.59 -0.86
N ASN A 46 8.54 -19.26 0.41
CA ASN A 46 7.89 -18.16 1.11
C ASN A 46 8.45 -16.82 0.66
N PHE A 47 7.61 -15.80 0.61
CA PHE A 47 8.04 -14.44 0.33
C PHE A 47 7.31 -13.38 1.18
N THR A 48 7.94 -12.22 1.31
CA THR A 48 7.37 -10.98 1.87
C THR A 48 7.86 -9.78 1.05
N ASP A 49 6.99 -9.21 0.24
CA ASP A 49 7.29 -8.04 -0.57
C ASP A 49 6.80 -6.77 0.09
N THR A 50 7.53 -5.68 -0.11
CA THR A 50 7.15 -4.34 0.31
C THR A 50 7.08 -3.39 -0.89
N PHE A 51 5.90 -2.84 -1.16
CA PHE A 51 5.69 -1.80 -2.17
C PHE A 51 5.52 -0.46 -1.47
N THR A 52 6.44 0.47 -1.75
CA THR A 52 6.37 1.85 -1.29
C THR A 52 5.80 2.70 -2.42
N PHE A 53 4.64 3.30 -2.19
CA PHE A 53 4.01 4.19 -3.16
C PHE A 53 4.43 5.64 -2.89
N THR A 54 4.98 6.28 -3.91
CA THR A 54 5.51 7.64 -3.89
C THR A 54 4.53 8.62 -4.54
N ASN A 55 4.84 9.92 -4.48
CA ASN A 55 4.06 11.05 -5.01
C ASN A 55 2.74 11.40 -4.29
N PHE A 56 2.25 10.57 -3.36
CA PHE A 56 1.14 10.90 -2.49
C PHE A 56 1.57 11.03 -1.01
N SER A 57 1.24 12.15 -0.36
CA SER A 57 1.64 12.47 1.02
C SER A 57 0.50 12.98 1.92
N GLY A 58 -0.75 12.78 1.50
CA GLY A 58 -1.94 13.30 2.19
C GLY A 58 -2.82 12.22 2.84
N LYS A 59 -4.01 12.61 3.29
CA LYS A 59 -5.07 11.68 3.67
C LYS A 59 -5.96 11.38 2.47
N GLY A 60 -6.54 10.19 2.42
CA GLY A 60 -7.45 9.82 1.34
C GLY A 60 -8.14 8.49 1.59
N LEU A 61 -8.92 8.07 0.61
CA LEU A 61 -9.50 6.73 0.52
C LEU A 61 -8.78 5.99 -0.59
N ALA A 62 -8.32 4.77 -0.30
CA ALA A 62 -7.64 3.90 -1.24
C ALA A 62 -8.50 2.68 -1.58
N ALA A 63 -8.45 2.28 -2.84
CA ALA A 63 -8.99 1.04 -3.33
C ALA A 63 -7.92 0.34 -4.18
N GLY A 64 -7.98 -0.99 -4.26
CA GLY A 64 -7.00 -1.71 -5.05
C GLY A 64 -7.05 -3.21 -4.86
N PHE A 65 -6.14 -3.87 -5.56
CA PHE A 65 -6.00 -5.31 -5.47
C PHE A 65 -4.57 -5.76 -5.78
N ALA A 66 -4.26 -6.98 -5.39
CA ALA A 66 -3.13 -7.76 -5.89
C ALA A 66 -3.63 -9.16 -6.22
N ALA A 67 -3.27 -9.73 -7.37
CA ALA A 67 -3.79 -11.04 -7.77
C ALA A 67 -2.78 -11.88 -8.55
N ASN A 68 -2.87 -13.20 -8.35
CA ASN A 68 -2.25 -14.24 -9.15
C ASN A 68 -3.34 -15.14 -9.74
N TYR A 69 -3.07 -15.70 -10.93
CA TYR A 69 -3.87 -16.77 -11.50
C TYR A 69 -2.98 -17.99 -11.76
N ALA A 70 -3.29 -19.09 -11.10
CA ALA A 70 -2.51 -20.31 -11.12
C ALA A 70 -2.52 -21.00 -12.50
N TYR A 71 -1.35 -21.42 -12.96
CA TYR A 71 -1.21 -22.19 -14.18
C TYR A 71 -0.07 -23.20 -14.07
N LYS A 72 -0.37 -24.51 -14.25
CA LYS A 72 0.62 -25.59 -14.34
C LYS A 72 1.75 -25.56 -13.30
N GLY A 73 1.41 -25.40 -12.01
CA GLY A 73 2.40 -25.38 -10.93
C GLY A 73 3.13 -24.04 -10.77
N HIS A 74 2.68 -23.00 -11.45
CA HIS A 74 2.99 -21.60 -11.19
C HIS A 74 1.80 -20.99 -10.46
N ASP A 75 1.89 -20.85 -9.14
CA ASP A 75 0.81 -20.41 -8.27
C ASP A 75 1.36 -19.60 -7.10
N ILE A 76 0.57 -18.65 -6.59
CA ILE A 76 0.87 -17.92 -5.36
C ILE A 76 -0.33 -18.03 -4.45
N ASN A 77 -0.12 -18.46 -3.22
CA ASN A 77 -1.12 -18.37 -2.16
C ASN A 77 -0.72 -17.24 -1.21
N PHE A 78 -1.55 -16.21 -1.10
CA PHE A 78 -1.31 -15.10 -0.18
C PHE A 78 -1.60 -15.54 1.26
N THR A 79 -0.70 -15.22 2.17
CA THR A 79 -0.82 -15.54 3.60
C THR A 79 -1.15 -14.31 4.43
N SER A 80 -0.74 -13.12 4.01
CA SER A 80 -1.08 -11.86 4.66
C SER A 80 -0.86 -10.69 3.71
N ALA A 81 -1.65 -9.64 3.88
CA ALA A 81 -1.36 -8.35 3.27
C ALA A 81 -1.77 -7.20 4.20
N THR A 82 -1.00 -6.13 4.19
CA THR A 82 -1.31 -4.91 4.94
C THR A 82 -1.04 -3.65 4.12
N LEU A 83 -1.93 -2.67 4.16
CA LEU A 83 -1.67 -1.31 3.66
C LEU A 83 -1.55 -0.38 4.86
N ASN A 84 -0.39 0.28 5.02
CA ASN A 84 -0.08 1.13 6.18
C ASN A 84 -0.32 0.44 7.53
N GLY A 85 -0.05 -0.88 7.60
CA GLY A 85 -0.26 -1.69 8.79
C GLY A 85 -1.72 -2.13 9.03
N ILE A 86 -2.67 -1.72 8.18
CA ILE A 86 -4.06 -2.20 8.22
C ILE A 86 -4.15 -3.51 7.45
N THR A 87 -4.62 -4.58 8.09
CA THR A 87 -4.82 -5.89 7.45
C THR A 87 -5.86 -5.80 6.34
N LEU A 88 -5.55 -6.43 5.21
CA LEU A 88 -6.42 -6.50 4.03
C LEU A 88 -7.04 -7.89 3.89
N ASP A 89 -8.20 -7.95 3.24
CA ASP A 89 -8.87 -9.20 2.97
C ASP A 89 -8.17 -9.97 1.85
N LEU A 90 -8.05 -11.27 2.04
CA LEU A 90 -7.42 -12.20 1.10
C LEU A 90 -8.36 -13.35 0.75
N THR A 91 -8.18 -13.90 -0.45
CA THR A 91 -8.92 -15.07 -0.94
C THR A 91 -7.97 -15.90 -1.77
N ASN A 92 -7.81 -17.18 -1.43
CA ASN A 92 -7.14 -18.16 -2.28
C ASN A 92 -8.16 -19.25 -2.59
N THR A 93 -8.72 -19.25 -3.80
CA THR A 93 -9.79 -20.17 -4.21
C THR A 93 -9.58 -20.69 -5.62
N GLY A 94 -9.49 -22.02 -5.76
CA GLY A 94 -9.31 -22.66 -7.05
C GLY A 94 -7.99 -22.27 -7.69
N LYS A 95 -8.05 -21.45 -8.75
CA LYS A 95 -6.86 -20.94 -9.46
C LYS A 95 -6.61 -19.46 -9.19
N GLU A 96 -7.45 -18.78 -8.41
CA GLU A 96 -7.27 -17.35 -8.15
C GLU A 96 -6.86 -17.14 -6.70
N SER A 97 -5.81 -16.35 -6.55
CA SER A 97 -5.38 -15.81 -5.26
C SER A 97 -5.40 -14.29 -5.37
N ALA A 98 -6.09 -13.63 -4.45
CA ALA A 98 -6.29 -12.19 -4.49
C ALA A 98 -6.23 -11.56 -3.10
N VAL A 99 -5.73 -10.33 -3.05
CA VAL A 99 -5.91 -9.36 -1.96
C VAL A 99 -6.76 -8.24 -2.53
N ARG A 100 -7.77 -7.79 -1.80
CA ARG A 100 -8.67 -6.71 -2.25
C ARG A 100 -8.99 -5.77 -1.09
N PHE A 101 -9.17 -4.50 -1.40
CA PHE A 101 -9.61 -3.50 -0.44
C PHE A 101 -10.28 -2.34 -1.18
N GLU A 102 -11.23 -1.70 -0.52
CA GLU A 102 -12.03 -0.61 -1.04
C GLU A 102 -12.33 0.38 0.08
N ASP A 103 -12.41 1.67 -0.27
CA ASP A 103 -12.66 2.79 0.66
C ASP A 103 -11.81 2.76 1.94
N LEU A 104 -10.56 2.27 1.83
CA LEU A 104 -9.67 2.17 2.97
C LEU A 104 -9.08 3.55 3.28
N ALA A 105 -9.37 4.06 4.48
CA ALA A 105 -8.79 5.31 4.94
C ALA A 105 -7.28 5.19 5.14
N VAL A 106 -6.51 6.03 4.44
CA VAL A 106 -5.05 6.00 4.45
C VAL A 106 -4.45 7.38 4.69
N ASN A 107 -3.18 7.39 5.11
CA ASN A 107 -2.36 8.58 5.24
C ASN A 107 -0.99 8.31 4.62
N GLY A 108 -0.65 9.07 3.57
CA GLY A 108 0.59 8.93 2.82
C GLY A 108 1.84 9.25 3.65
N PRO A 109 3.03 8.73 3.26
CA PRO A 109 3.26 7.79 2.15
C PRO A 109 2.63 6.41 2.39
N LEU A 110 2.35 5.66 1.32
CA LEU A 110 1.69 4.36 1.44
C LEU A 110 2.70 3.22 1.33
N THR A 111 2.51 2.21 2.17
CA THR A 111 3.31 0.98 2.14
C THR A 111 2.39 -0.23 2.16
N LEU A 112 2.40 -0.98 1.05
CA LEU A 112 1.73 -2.28 0.95
C LEU A 112 2.76 -3.36 1.22
N ILE A 113 2.51 -4.20 2.22
CA ILE A 113 3.30 -5.40 2.50
C ILE A 113 2.46 -6.59 2.13
N VAL A 114 2.96 -7.46 1.27
CA VAL A 114 2.28 -8.70 0.83
C VAL A 114 3.17 -9.87 1.15
N SER A 115 2.63 -10.91 1.76
CA SER A 115 3.34 -12.16 1.99
C SER A 115 2.55 -13.34 1.46
N GLY A 116 3.28 -14.35 1.03
CA GLY A 116 2.68 -15.56 0.50
C GLY A 116 3.66 -16.70 0.35
N VAL A 117 3.16 -17.76 -0.27
CA VAL A 117 3.95 -18.90 -0.69
C VAL A 117 3.79 -19.04 -2.20
N SER A 118 4.92 -18.96 -2.91
CA SER A 118 5.00 -19.20 -4.34
C SER A 118 5.29 -20.68 -4.58
N ILE A 119 4.52 -21.28 -5.49
CA ILE A 119 4.70 -22.63 -6.01
C ILE A 119 5.26 -22.45 -7.42
N GLY A 120 6.47 -22.99 -7.65
CA GLY A 120 7.19 -22.79 -8.90
C GLY A 120 7.63 -21.32 -9.10
N SER A 121 7.85 -20.94 -10.36
CA SER A 121 8.16 -19.55 -10.72
C SER A 121 6.88 -18.79 -11.04
N ALA A 122 6.32 -18.07 -10.08
CA ALA A 122 5.03 -17.41 -10.24
C ALA A 122 5.15 -15.89 -10.09
N SER A 123 4.08 -15.18 -10.46
CA SER A 123 4.02 -13.73 -10.39
C SER A 123 2.65 -13.25 -9.96
N TYR A 124 2.58 -12.10 -9.32
CA TYR A 124 1.31 -11.43 -9.09
C TYR A 124 1.44 -9.95 -9.44
N SER A 125 0.30 -9.33 -9.70
CA SER A 125 0.23 -7.91 -10.07
C SER A 125 -1.02 -7.28 -9.51
N GLY A 126 -1.01 -5.95 -9.45
CA GLY A 126 -2.08 -5.20 -8.83
C GLY A 126 -2.12 -3.74 -9.23
N THR A 127 -3.18 -3.07 -8.80
CA THR A 127 -3.32 -1.62 -8.87
C THR A 127 -3.65 -1.06 -7.50
N LEU A 128 -3.24 0.18 -7.28
CA LEU A 128 -3.68 1.00 -6.15
C LEU A 128 -4.21 2.31 -6.72
N ASP A 129 -5.46 2.60 -6.41
CA ASP A 129 -6.17 3.81 -6.75
C ASP A 129 -6.49 4.58 -5.47
N LEU A 130 -6.41 5.90 -5.52
CA LEU A 130 -6.60 6.75 -4.36
C LEU A 130 -7.32 8.04 -4.71
N VAL A 131 -8.29 8.39 -3.87
CA VAL A 131 -8.94 9.69 -3.85
C VAL A 131 -8.44 10.47 -2.64
N ALA A 132 -7.68 11.54 -2.88
CA ALA A 132 -7.18 12.43 -1.85
C ALA A 132 -8.33 13.19 -1.18
N ALA A 133 -8.31 13.28 0.15
CA ALA A 133 -9.25 14.11 0.88
C ALA A 133 -9.05 15.58 0.49
N PRO A 134 -10.12 16.38 0.35
CA PRO A 134 -10.00 17.81 0.13
C PRO A 134 -9.14 18.43 1.23
N VAL A 135 -8.00 19.01 0.87
CA VAL A 135 -7.15 19.78 1.80
C VAL A 135 -7.58 21.24 1.68
N PRO A 136 -8.17 21.86 2.71
CA PRO A 136 -8.49 23.28 2.65
C PRO A 136 -7.18 24.08 2.62
N GLU A 137 -6.98 24.88 1.58
CA GLU A 137 -5.77 25.68 1.46
C GLU A 137 -5.65 26.70 2.62
N PRO A 138 -4.45 26.94 3.17
CA PRO A 138 -4.23 27.98 4.19
C PRO A 138 -4.71 29.36 3.75
N THR A 139 -4.61 29.66 2.45
CA THR A 139 -5.13 30.86 1.80
C THR A 139 -6.64 31.00 1.95
N THR A 140 -7.42 29.92 1.93
CA THR A 140 -8.87 29.98 2.15
C THR A 140 -9.18 30.48 3.56
N TYR A 141 -8.46 29.99 4.57
CA TYR A 141 -8.61 30.48 5.93
C TYR A 141 -8.10 31.92 6.08
N GLY A 142 -6.96 32.24 5.47
CA GLY A 142 -6.40 33.59 5.47
C GLY A 142 -7.31 34.61 4.78
N MET A 143 -7.94 34.25 3.66
CA MET A 143 -8.89 35.08 2.93
C MET A 143 -10.23 35.19 3.65
N MET A 144 -10.69 34.13 4.31
CA MET A 144 -11.87 34.19 5.16
C MET A 144 -11.63 35.14 6.34
N LEU A 145 -10.51 34.99 7.06
CA LEU A 145 -10.13 35.86 8.17
C LEU A 145 -9.86 37.30 7.70
N GLY A 146 -9.19 37.46 6.57
CA GLY A 146 -8.95 38.76 5.95
C GLY A 146 -10.25 39.45 5.53
N GLY A 147 -11.17 38.72 4.92
CA GLY A 147 -12.51 39.19 4.57
C GLY A 147 -13.33 39.58 5.80
N MET A 148 -13.30 38.77 6.85
CA MET A 148 -13.93 39.10 8.13
C MET A 148 -13.30 40.35 8.78
N GLY A 149 -11.97 40.50 8.71
CA GLY A 149 -11.27 41.68 9.21
C GLY A 149 -11.69 42.96 8.49
N LEU A 150 -11.80 42.91 7.15
CA LEU A 150 -12.28 44.03 6.35
C LEU A 150 -13.72 44.42 6.69
N LEU A 151 -14.61 43.43 6.82
CA LEU A 151 -16.01 43.65 7.21
C LEU A 151 -16.12 44.29 8.61
N ALA A 152 -15.34 43.81 9.58
CA ALA A 152 -15.29 44.37 10.92
C ALA A 152 -14.78 45.82 10.92
N PHE A 153 -13.78 46.14 10.09
CA PHE A 153 -13.25 47.49 9.95
C PHE A 153 -14.29 48.47 9.37
N VAL A 154 -14.98 48.08 8.29
CA VAL A 154 -16.04 48.89 7.67
C VAL A 154 -17.20 49.11 8.65
N ALA A 155 -17.61 48.07 9.38
CA ALA A 155 -18.66 48.18 10.39
C ALA A 155 -18.29 49.17 11.52
N ARG A 156 -17.04 49.16 11.99
CA ARG A 156 -16.55 50.12 12.98
C ARG A 156 -16.62 51.57 12.47
N ARG A 157 -16.23 51.81 11.22
CA ARG A 157 -16.23 53.15 10.63
C ARG A 157 -17.64 53.72 10.50
N ARG A 158 -18.65 52.89 10.20
CA ARG A 158 -20.07 53.30 10.13
C ARG A 158 -20.70 53.60 11.49
N LYS A 159 -20.12 53.12 12.60
CA LYS A 159 -20.58 53.42 13.97
C LYS A 159 -19.98 54.70 14.55
N GLN A 160 -18.88 55.19 13.96
CA GLN A 160 -18.13 56.34 14.45
C GLN A 160 -18.39 57.63 13.68
N GLY A 161 -19.20 57.57 12.62
CA GLY A 161 -19.75 58.72 11.92
C GLY A 161 -21.28 58.66 11.95
#